data_AF-A0A8J2PQH3-F1
#
_entry.id   AF-A0A8J2PQH3-F1
#
_cell.length_a   1.000
_cell.length_b   1.000
_cell.length_c   1.000
_cell.angle_alpha   90.00
_cell.angle_beta   90.00
_cell.angle_gamma   90.00
#
_symmetry.space_group_name_H-M   'P 1'
#
loop_
_entity.id
_entity.type
_entity.pdbx_description
1 polymer ?
#
loop_
_entity_poly.entity_id
_entity_poly.type
_entity_poly.pdbx_seq_one_letter_code
_entity_poly.pdbx_strand_id
1 'polypeptide(L)'
;MRKFYMKTARDVKRIEAMARSPIYTHLAATLQGLTTIRSSGSEDILIKQFDGHQDVHSSAWYIFLASSRWFGIWLEMVSIGFLIIVTYGFMVLAGFQDFDGSQVGLAISSCLGLTGTFQWGMRQSAETENLMTSVERALEYSKLKPEAPLESTQDKKPPKDWPKSGSVRFEKVSLAYEDTDVLKNLSFEMKDKEKIGIVGRTGAGKSTIIAALFRMTEPRGDVFIDNIRINDIGLHDLRMNVSIIPQDPVLFSGTVRYNLDPFDQFQDDELWQVIEDVELKDAVPALDFKVSDGGGVLIEYDHPYVLLQSSNGILASMVSHTGSGTSLILRQVAKDSWRRAQKGLGSFSVDNISLISKASAQDKDSVKIDETLSTKIPEIESGDSNSSDSLSDPIGIDHQGSDFREIDSPPSDVNEARSAGSDVDELGSAGSDVDEAGSAGSDVDEAGSAGSDVDEAQSIGSDVDEVSVV
;
A
#
# COMPACT_ATOMS: atom_id res chain seq x y z
N MET A 1 -40.24 -1.08 -18.58
CA MET A 1 -39.38 -0.08 -17.90
C MET A 1 -38.19 -0.71 -17.20
N ARG A 2 -38.36 -1.67 -16.27
CA ARG A 2 -37.24 -2.36 -15.60
C ARG A 2 -36.13 -2.84 -16.54
N LYS A 3 -36.48 -3.69 -17.51
CA LYS A 3 -35.51 -4.29 -18.44
C LYS A 3 -34.70 -3.26 -19.23
N PHE A 4 -35.32 -2.13 -19.56
CA PHE A 4 -34.65 -1.03 -20.25
C PHE A 4 -33.69 -0.29 -19.31
N TYR A 5 -34.16 0.09 -18.11
CA TYR A 5 -33.32 0.70 -17.08
C TYR A 5 -32.13 -0.19 -16.70
N MET A 6 -32.32 -1.49 -16.48
CA MET A 6 -31.23 -2.40 -16.11
C MET A 6 -30.15 -2.51 -17.18
N LYS A 7 -30.52 -2.41 -18.46
CA LYS A 7 -29.52 -2.47 -19.54
C LYS A 7 -28.62 -1.22 -19.46
N THR A 8 -29.23 -0.04 -19.43
CA THR A 8 -28.50 1.23 -19.34
C THR A 8 -27.73 1.38 -18.03
N ALA A 9 -28.35 1.05 -16.90
CA ALA A 9 -27.74 1.19 -15.58
C ALA A 9 -26.51 0.30 -15.42
N ARG A 10 -26.55 -0.94 -15.93
CA ARG A 10 -25.39 -1.84 -15.94
C ARG A 10 -24.26 -1.32 -16.81
N ASP A 11 -24.57 -0.85 -18.02
CA ASP A 11 -23.56 -0.32 -18.93
C ASP A 11 -22.88 0.93 -18.32
N VAL A 12 -23.65 1.85 -17.74
CA VAL A 12 -23.11 3.04 -17.05
C VAL A 12 -22.31 2.65 -15.81
N LYS A 13 -22.78 1.67 -15.02
CA LYS A 13 -22.07 1.19 -13.83
C LYS A 13 -20.74 0.53 -14.20
N ARG A 14 -20.68 -0.17 -15.33
CA ARG A 14 -19.43 -0.72 -15.88
C ARG A 14 -18.45 0.37 -16.27
N ILE A 15 -18.92 1.45 -16.91
CA ILE A 15 -18.08 2.62 -17.25
C ILE A 15 -17.52 3.27 -15.97
N GLU A 16 -18.35 3.46 -14.94
CA GLU A 16 -17.88 4.00 -13.66
C GLU A 16 -16.82 3.11 -13.00
N ALA A 17 -17.02 1.80 -13.01
CA ALA A 17 -16.04 0.85 -12.47
C ALA A 17 -14.71 0.90 -13.24
N MET A 18 -14.74 1.02 -14.58
CA MET A 18 -13.53 1.17 -15.39
C MET A 18 -12.82 2.51 -15.15
N ALA A 19 -13.59 3.60 -14.98
CA ALA A 19 -13.03 4.93 -14.70
C ALA A 19 -12.38 5.05 -13.30
N ARG A 20 -12.73 4.15 -12.38
CA ARG A 20 -12.18 4.14 -11.02
C ARG A 20 -10.74 3.61 -10.97
N SER A 21 -10.39 2.62 -11.80
CA SER A 21 -9.08 1.96 -11.77
C SER A 21 -7.89 2.94 -11.98
N PRO A 22 -7.91 3.83 -12.99
CA PRO A 22 -6.83 4.78 -13.22
C PRO A 22 -6.52 5.70 -12.02
N ILE A 23 -7.53 6.04 -11.21
CA ILE A 23 -7.35 6.89 -10.02
C ILE A 23 -6.44 6.19 -9.01
N TYR A 24 -6.66 4.90 -8.76
CA TYR A 24 -5.84 4.12 -7.83
C TYR A 24 -4.44 3.88 -8.36
N THR A 25 -4.31 3.52 -9.64
CA THR A 25 -3.00 3.30 -10.28
C THR A 25 -2.17 4.58 -10.29
N HIS A 26 -2.78 5.73 -10.62
CA HIS A 26 -2.11 7.02 -10.58
C HIS A 26 -1.67 7.39 -9.16
N LEU A 27 -2.52 7.16 -8.16
CA LEU A 27 -2.17 7.41 -6.75
C LEU A 27 -1.00 6.54 -6.29
N ALA A 28 -1.03 5.24 -6.60
CA ALA A 28 0.05 4.31 -6.27
C ALA A 28 1.39 4.72 -6.91
N ALA A 29 1.38 5.05 -8.20
CA ALA A 29 2.56 5.53 -8.92
C ALA A 29 3.09 6.87 -8.35
N THR A 30 2.19 7.76 -7.94
CA THR A 30 2.55 9.06 -7.31
C THR A 30 3.22 8.85 -5.96
N LEU A 31 2.72 7.91 -5.14
CA LEU A 31 3.32 7.58 -3.85
C LEU A 31 4.70 6.95 -4.01
N GLN A 32 4.85 6.01 -4.94
CA GLN A 32 6.12 5.34 -5.21
C GLN A 32 7.17 6.31 -5.81
N GLY A 33 6.75 7.25 -6.65
CA GLY A 33 7.61 8.23 -7.32
C GLY A 33 7.74 9.59 -6.63
N LEU A 34 7.27 9.72 -5.37
CA LEU A 34 7.07 11.02 -4.71
C LEU A 34 8.33 11.90 -4.67
N THR A 35 9.50 11.30 -4.44
CA THR A 35 10.79 11.99 -4.39
C THR A 35 11.18 12.55 -5.76
N THR A 36 10.98 11.78 -6.83
CA THR A 36 11.24 12.19 -8.22
C THR A 36 10.30 13.30 -8.68
N ILE A 37 9.04 13.25 -8.26
CA ILE A 37 8.04 14.28 -8.58
C ILE A 37 8.44 15.61 -7.93
N ARG A 38 8.80 15.58 -6.64
CA ARG A 38 9.22 16.76 -5.89
C ARG A 38 10.56 17.32 -6.37
N SER A 39 11.50 16.46 -6.76
CA SER A 39 12.80 16.92 -7.26
C SER A 39 12.70 17.54 -8.66
N SER A 40 11.75 17.08 -9.48
CA SER A 40 11.47 17.62 -10.81
C SER A 40 10.51 18.82 -10.81
N GLY A 41 9.86 19.14 -9.68
CA GLY A 41 8.89 20.24 -9.57
C GLY A 41 7.65 20.04 -10.46
N SER A 42 7.26 18.78 -10.69
CA SER A 42 6.18 18.41 -11.63
C SER A 42 4.83 18.17 -10.93
N GLU A 43 4.64 18.65 -9.70
CA GLU A 43 3.42 18.41 -8.91
C GLU A 43 2.16 18.87 -9.63
N ASP A 44 2.19 20.08 -10.23
CA ASP A 44 1.03 20.66 -10.92
C ASP A 44 0.57 19.83 -12.12
N ILE A 45 1.49 19.15 -12.80
CA ILE A 45 1.17 18.30 -13.95
C ILE A 45 0.42 17.06 -13.48
N LEU A 46 0.91 16.42 -12.42
CA LEU A 46 0.28 15.22 -11.85
C LEU A 46 -1.06 15.54 -11.18
N ILE A 47 -1.19 16.69 -10.52
CA ILE A 47 -2.47 17.14 -9.96
C ILE A 47 -3.51 17.27 -11.08
N LYS A 48 -3.16 17.93 -12.19
CA LYS A 48 -4.07 18.06 -13.35
C LYS A 48 -4.44 16.72 -13.97
N GLN A 49 -3.50 15.77 -14.02
CA GLN A 49 -3.79 14.42 -14.52
C GLN A 49 -4.75 13.67 -13.59
N PHE A 50 -4.51 13.75 -12.27
CA PHE A 50 -5.40 13.18 -11.27
C PHE A 50 -6.81 13.77 -11.33
N ASP A 51 -6.92 15.10 -11.42
CA ASP A 51 -8.19 15.80 -11.59
C ASP A 51 -8.92 15.32 -12.85
N GLY A 52 -8.21 15.13 -13.96
CA GLY A 52 -8.78 14.58 -15.19
C GLY A 52 -9.35 13.17 -15.03
N HIS A 53 -8.64 12.28 -14.32
CA HIS A 53 -9.15 10.94 -13.99
C HIS A 53 -10.38 11.01 -13.08
N GLN A 54 -10.36 11.90 -12.09
CA GLN A 54 -11.47 12.12 -11.16
C GLN A 54 -12.71 12.69 -11.87
N ASP A 55 -12.55 13.59 -12.83
CA ASP A 55 -13.65 14.17 -13.61
C ASP A 55 -14.36 13.11 -14.44
N VAL A 56 -13.60 12.22 -15.08
CA VAL A 56 -14.18 11.10 -15.86
C VAL A 56 -14.98 10.18 -14.95
N HIS A 57 -14.43 9.79 -13.79
CA HIS A 57 -15.15 8.98 -12.81
C HIS A 57 -16.42 9.68 -12.29
N SER A 58 -16.29 10.94 -11.90
CA SER A 58 -17.39 11.75 -11.35
C SER A 58 -18.51 11.93 -12.38
N SER A 59 -18.18 12.14 -13.65
CA SER A 59 -19.16 12.27 -14.73
C SER A 59 -19.94 10.97 -14.95
N ALA A 60 -19.27 9.81 -14.94
CA ALA A 60 -19.90 8.50 -15.05
C ALA A 60 -20.81 8.21 -13.84
N TRP A 61 -20.34 8.53 -12.64
CA TRP A 61 -21.11 8.40 -11.40
C TRP A 61 -22.35 9.29 -11.41
N TYR A 62 -22.21 10.53 -11.87
CA TYR A 62 -23.34 11.46 -12.00
C TYR A 62 -24.40 10.94 -12.96
N ILE A 63 -24.00 10.40 -14.12
CA ILE A 63 -24.94 9.79 -15.09
C ILE A 63 -25.68 8.60 -14.46
N PHE A 64 -25.01 7.80 -13.64
CA PHE A 64 -25.64 6.70 -12.91
C PHE A 64 -26.69 7.21 -11.92
N LEU A 65 -26.36 8.22 -11.11
CA LEU A 65 -27.30 8.85 -10.17
C LEU A 65 -28.50 9.44 -10.90
N ALA A 66 -28.27 10.21 -11.96
CA ALA A 66 -29.32 10.83 -12.77
C ALA A 66 -30.26 9.77 -13.38
N SER A 67 -29.70 8.66 -13.90
CA SER A 67 -30.48 7.56 -14.45
C SER A 67 -31.35 6.87 -13.40
N SER A 68 -30.82 6.67 -12.19
CA SER A 68 -31.55 6.09 -11.05
C SER A 68 -32.71 7.00 -10.61
N ARG A 69 -32.49 8.32 -10.55
CA ARG A 69 -33.54 9.30 -10.22
C ARG A 69 -34.63 9.35 -11.29
N TRP A 70 -34.24 9.34 -12.56
CA TRP A 70 -35.18 9.28 -13.68
C TRP A 70 -36.07 8.04 -13.61
N PHE A 71 -35.49 6.88 -13.33
CA PHE A 71 -36.25 5.64 -13.11
C PHE A 71 -37.20 5.74 -11.92
N GLY A 72 -36.77 6.39 -10.84
CA GLY A 72 -37.59 6.70 -9.67
C GLY A 72 -38.85 7.50 -10.02
N ILE A 73 -38.71 8.60 -10.76
CA ILE A 73 -39.82 9.45 -11.20
C ILE A 73 -40.81 8.67 -12.07
N TRP A 74 -40.33 7.81 -12.97
CA TRP A 74 -41.21 6.97 -13.79
C TRP A 74 -42.00 5.95 -12.98
N LEU A 75 -41.41 5.37 -11.94
CA LEU A 75 -42.14 4.49 -11.02
C LEU A 75 -43.22 5.27 -10.28
N GLU A 76 -42.92 6.47 -9.79
CA GLU A 76 -43.90 7.35 -9.13
C GLU A 76 -45.06 7.75 -10.06
N MET A 77 -44.80 7.98 -11.35
CA MET A 77 -45.87 8.25 -12.32
C MET A 77 -46.82 7.06 -12.52
N VAL A 78 -46.30 5.83 -12.59
CA VAL A 78 -47.12 4.60 -12.70
C VAL A 78 -47.97 4.40 -11.44
N SER A 79 -47.34 4.61 -10.29
CA SER A 79 -47.92 4.58 -8.96
C SER A 79 -49.10 5.55 -8.80
N ILE A 80 -48.93 6.81 -9.22
CA ILE A 80 -49.99 7.82 -9.24
C ILE A 80 -51.11 7.41 -10.20
N GLY A 81 -50.77 6.88 -11.39
CA GLY A 81 -51.76 6.37 -12.34
C GLY A 81 -52.62 5.25 -11.75
N PHE A 82 -52.01 4.32 -11.01
CA PHE A 82 -52.73 3.27 -10.31
C PHE A 82 -53.67 3.84 -9.23
N LEU A 83 -53.22 4.82 -8.45
CA LEU A 83 -54.05 5.49 -7.45
C LEU A 83 -55.28 6.17 -8.09
N ILE A 84 -55.11 6.84 -9.23
CA ILE A 84 -56.20 7.48 -9.97
C ILE A 84 -57.20 6.42 -10.44
N ILE A 85 -56.73 5.30 -10.99
CA ILE A 85 -57.60 4.20 -11.46
C ILE A 85 -58.41 3.61 -10.30
N VAL A 86 -57.77 3.35 -9.16
CA VAL A 86 -58.45 2.82 -7.97
C VAL A 86 -59.49 3.80 -7.45
N THR A 87 -59.12 5.08 -7.31
CA THR A 87 -60.01 6.13 -6.79
C THR A 87 -61.22 6.34 -7.71
N TYR A 88 -60.99 6.42 -9.02
CA TYR A 88 -62.07 6.53 -10.01
C TYR A 88 -62.92 5.26 -10.10
N GLY A 89 -62.30 4.09 -9.96
CA GLY A 89 -62.99 2.80 -9.91
C GLY A 89 -64.01 2.74 -8.78
N PHE A 90 -63.62 3.15 -7.57
CA PHE A 90 -64.55 3.27 -6.44
C PHE A 90 -65.64 4.33 -6.66
N MET A 91 -65.32 5.45 -7.30
CA MET A 91 -66.29 6.50 -7.63
C MET A 91 -67.36 6.02 -8.61
N VAL A 92 -66.99 5.25 -9.64
CA VAL A 92 -67.94 4.67 -10.60
C VAL A 92 -68.77 3.57 -9.95
N LEU A 93 -68.15 2.70 -9.15
CA LEU A 93 -68.84 1.59 -8.48
C LEU A 93 -69.82 2.07 -7.42
N ALA A 94 -69.52 3.18 -6.74
CA ALA A 94 -70.43 3.86 -5.82
C ALA A 94 -71.72 4.36 -6.49
N GLY A 95 -71.75 4.46 -7.83
CA GLY A 95 -72.99 4.71 -8.59
C GLY A 95 -73.90 3.49 -8.75
N PHE A 96 -73.40 2.28 -8.47
CA PHE A 96 -74.12 1.01 -8.63
C PHE A 96 -74.37 0.25 -7.31
N GLN A 97 -73.58 0.52 -6.26
CA GLN A 97 -73.67 -0.16 -4.97
C GLN A 97 -73.28 0.80 -3.83
N ASP A 98 -74.03 0.77 -2.72
CA ASP A 98 -73.73 1.57 -1.53
C ASP A 98 -72.49 1.01 -0.82
N PHE A 99 -71.37 1.72 -0.91
CA PHE A 99 -70.15 1.41 -0.18
C PHE A 99 -70.06 2.26 1.09
N ASP A 100 -69.68 1.64 2.21
CA ASP A 100 -69.34 2.39 3.41
C ASP A 100 -68.04 3.18 3.17
N GLY A 101 -68.04 4.48 3.50
CA GLY A 101 -66.91 5.37 3.26
C GLY A 101 -65.62 4.91 3.95
N SER A 102 -65.76 4.15 5.04
CA SER A 102 -64.65 3.51 5.76
C SER A 102 -63.86 2.51 4.88
N GLN A 103 -64.56 1.73 4.05
CA GLN A 103 -63.95 0.70 3.20
C GLN A 103 -63.19 1.32 2.02
N VAL A 104 -63.73 2.41 1.46
CA VAL A 104 -63.06 3.18 0.39
C VAL A 104 -61.78 3.83 0.92
N GLY A 105 -61.84 4.46 2.10
CA GLY A 105 -60.67 5.03 2.76
C GLY A 105 -59.59 3.99 3.08
N LEU A 106 -60.00 2.81 3.55
CA LEU A 106 -59.10 1.69 3.82
C LEU A 106 -58.41 1.17 2.55
N ALA A 107 -59.16 1.05 1.45
CA ALA A 107 -58.63 0.59 0.17
C ALA A 107 -57.61 1.58 -0.41
N ILE A 108 -57.92 2.88 -0.41
CA ILE A 108 -57.00 3.93 -0.89
C ILE A 108 -55.74 3.98 -0.02
N SER A 109 -55.88 3.91 1.31
CA SER A 109 -54.74 3.91 2.25
C SER A 109 -53.84 2.68 2.05
N SER A 110 -54.44 1.52 1.80
CA SER A 110 -53.70 0.28 1.50
C SER A 110 -52.97 0.37 0.15
N CYS A 111 -53.60 0.98 -0.87
CA CYS A 111 -52.96 1.22 -2.17
C CYS A 111 -51.78 2.20 -2.06
N LEU A 112 -51.89 3.26 -1.23
CA LEU A 112 -50.79 4.19 -0.96
C LEU A 112 -49.60 3.49 -0.30
N GLY A 113 -49.85 2.65 0.71
CA GLY A 113 -48.79 1.87 1.36
C GLY A 113 -48.12 0.85 0.42
N LEU A 114 -48.93 0.16 -0.41
CA LEU A 114 -48.43 -0.81 -1.40
C LEU A 114 -47.58 -0.12 -2.47
N THR A 115 -47.94 1.09 -2.85
CA THR A 115 -47.23 1.89 -3.83
C THR A 115 -45.79 2.22 -3.39
N GLY A 116 -45.61 2.66 -2.15
CA GLY A 116 -44.29 2.97 -1.60
C GLY A 116 -43.39 1.73 -1.48
N THR A 117 -43.94 0.63 -0.96
CA THR A 117 -43.21 -0.64 -0.83
C THR A 117 -42.85 -1.25 -2.18
N PHE A 118 -43.72 -1.13 -3.19
CA PHE A 118 -43.43 -1.58 -4.55
C PHE A 118 -42.29 -0.79 -5.20
N GLN A 119 -42.28 0.55 -5.06
CA GLN A 119 -41.19 1.39 -5.56
C GLN A 119 -39.86 1.02 -4.90
N TRP A 120 -39.85 0.89 -3.57
CA TRP A 120 -38.66 0.52 -2.82
C TRP A 120 -38.14 -0.87 -3.24
N GLY A 121 -39.02 -1.88 -3.29
CA GLY A 121 -38.63 -3.23 -3.72
C GLY A 121 -38.08 -3.28 -5.14
N MET A 122 -38.61 -2.42 -6.04
CA MET A 122 -38.11 -2.31 -7.40
C MET A 122 -36.71 -1.68 -7.48
N ARG A 123 -36.46 -0.62 -6.70
CA ARG A 123 -35.12 -0.02 -6.59
C ARG A 123 -34.14 -1.02 -5.96
N GLN A 124 -34.56 -1.73 -4.92
CA GLN A 124 -33.70 -2.70 -4.25
C GLN A 124 -33.33 -3.88 -5.16
N SER A 125 -34.29 -4.40 -5.93
CA SER A 125 -34.01 -5.42 -6.93
C SER A 125 -33.00 -4.96 -7.99
N ALA A 126 -33.00 -3.67 -8.34
CA ALA A 126 -32.03 -3.09 -9.27
C ALA A 126 -30.64 -2.99 -8.67
N GLU A 127 -30.57 -2.55 -7.42
CA GLU A 127 -29.32 -2.41 -6.70
C GLU A 127 -28.66 -3.78 -6.48
N THR A 128 -29.43 -4.80 -6.08
CA THR A 128 -28.92 -6.17 -5.97
C THR A 128 -28.37 -6.69 -7.30
N GLU A 129 -29.04 -6.44 -8.42
CA GLU A 129 -28.57 -6.85 -9.74
C GLU A 129 -27.26 -6.13 -10.12
N ASN A 130 -27.09 -4.86 -9.74
CA ASN A 130 -25.84 -4.12 -9.94
C ASN A 130 -24.71 -4.62 -9.03
N LEU A 131 -24.99 -4.96 -7.77
CA LEU A 131 -23.99 -5.50 -6.84
C LEU A 131 -23.50 -6.89 -7.26
N MET A 132 -24.32 -7.67 -7.97
CA MET A 132 -23.92 -8.97 -8.51
C MET A 132 -22.81 -8.89 -9.56
N THR A 133 -22.56 -7.72 -10.17
CA THR A 133 -21.39 -7.53 -11.05
C THR A 133 -20.07 -7.72 -10.30
N SER A 134 -19.99 -7.38 -9.01
CA SER A 134 -18.79 -7.65 -8.21
C SER A 134 -18.56 -9.16 -8.02
N VAL A 135 -19.63 -9.93 -7.80
CA VAL A 135 -19.56 -11.39 -7.68
C VAL A 135 -19.13 -12.04 -9.00
N GLU A 136 -19.61 -11.53 -10.14
CA GLU A 136 -19.18 -11.99 -11.47
C GLU A 136 -17.66 -11.85 -11.66
N ARG A 137 -17.07 -10.73 -11.24
CA ARG A 137 -15.62 -10.50 -11.28
C ARG A 137 -14.86 -11.44 -10.35
N ALA A 138 -15.33 -11.65 -9.12
CA ALA A 138 -14.70 -12.60 -8.20
C ALA A 138 -14.73 -14.04 -8.77
N LEU A 139 -15.83 -14.41 -9.43
CA LEU A 139 -15.97 -15.71 -10.09
C LEU A 139 -15.05 -15.86 -11.31
N GLU A 140 -14.74 -14.77 -12.00
CA GLU A 140 -13.79 -14.75 -13.11
C GLU A 140 -12.38 -15.14 -12.63
N TYR A 141 -11.91 -14.56 -11.53
CA TYR A 141 -10.62 -14.93 -10.92
C TYR A 141 -10.56 -16.40 -10.49
N SER A 142 -11.68 -16.96 -10.01
CA SER A 142 -11.77 -18.38 -9.66
C SER A 142 -11.64 -19.34 -10.86
N LYS A 143 -11.77 -18.84 -12.09
CA LYS A 143 -11.69 -19.65 -13.32
C LYS A 143 -10.37 -19.51 -14.06
N LEU A 144 -9.45 -18.67 -13.56
CA LEU A 144 -8.13 -18.55 -14.15
C LEU A 144 -7.40 -19.89 -14.13
N LYS A 145 -6.57 -20.11 -15.14
CA LYS A 145 -5.75 -21.32 -15.24
C LYS A 145 -4.78 -21.33 -14.05
N PRO A 146 -4.87 -22.31 -13.13
CA PRO A 146 -3.92 -22.41 -12.02
C PRO A 146 -2.54 -22.82 -12.54
N GLU A 147 -1.51 -22.53 -11.75
CA GLU A 147 -0.18 -23.11 -11.92
C GLU A 147 -0.23 -24.65 -11.79
N ALA A 148 0.89 -25.30 -12.11
CA ALA A 148 1.02 -26.74 -11.93
C ALA A 148 0.77 -27.15 -10.47
N PRO A 149 0.37 -28.43 -10.21
CA PRO A 149 0.10 -28.90 -8.86
C PRO A 149 1.25 -28.64 -7.89
N LEU A 150 0.91 -28.17 -6.68
CA LEU A 150 1.88 -27.88 -5.63
C LEU A 150 2.53 -29.17 -5.10
N GLU A 151 1.75 -30.22 -4.89
CA GLU A 151 2.23 -31.51 -4.39
C GLU A 151 2.36 -32.54 -5.51
N SER A 152 3.39 -33.37 -5.42
CA SER A 152 3.57 -34.51 -6.33
C SER A 152 2.47 -35.56 -6.12
N THR A 153 2.05 -36.21 -7.20
CA THR A 153 1.27 -37.46 -7.07
C THR A 153 2.10 -38.52 -6.34
N GLN A 154 1.46 -39.43 -5.62
CA GLN A 154 2.17 -40.46 -4.83
C GLN A 154 3.19 -41.27 -5.67
N ASP A 155 2.89 -41.49 -6.94
CA ASP A 155 3.76 -42.24 -7.86
C ASP A 155 4.99 -41.45 -8.36
N LYS A 156 4.99 -40.12 -8.23
CA LYS A 156 6.02 -39.21 -8.77
C LYS A 156 6.74 -38.40 -7.69
N LYS A 157 6.49 -38.71 -6.41
CA LYS A 157 7.13 -38.00 -5.31
C LYS A 157 8.62 -38.36 -5.24
N PRO A 158 9.52 -37.37 -5.17
CA PRO A 158 10.95 -37.65 -5.03
C PRO A 158 11.24 -38.33 -3.68
N PRO A 159 12.35 -39.08 -3.58
CA PRO A 159 12.83 -39.61 -2.31
C PRO A 159 13.02 -38.49 -1.26
N LYS A 160 12.89 -38.80 0.03
CA LYS A 160 13.05 -37.82 1.12
C LYS A 160 14.43 -37.14 1.15
N ASP A 161 15.45 -37.83 0.66
CA ASP A 161 16.83 -37.34 0.64
C ASP A 161 17.19 -36.67 -0.70
N TRP A 162 16.21 -36.38 -1.54
CA TRP A 162 16.41 -35.67 -2.80
C TRP A 162 16.37 -34.16 -2.56
N PRO A 163 17.25 -33.38 -3.21
CA PRO A 163 18.34 -33.79 -4.09
C PRO A 163 19.57 -34.27 -3.30
N LYS A 164 20.29 -35.28 -3.83
CA LYS A 164 21.46 -35.88 -3.18
C LYS A 164 22.78 -35.44 -3.78
N SER A 165 22.84 -35.34 -5.10
CA SER A 165 24.02 -34.90 -5.85
C SER A 165 23.85 -33.51 -6.46
N GLY A 166 22.62 -33.02 -6.61
CA GLY A 166 22.37 -31.69 -7.19
C GLY A 166 22.81 -31.57 -8.65
N SER A 167 22.90 -32.68 -9.39
CA SER A 167 23.23 -32.66 -10.82
C SER A 167 22.03 -32.12 -11.62
N VAL A 168 22.26 -31.16 -12.52
CA VAL A 168 21.19 -30.51 -13.29
C VAL A 168 21.42 -30.70 -14.79
N ARG A 169 20.42 -31.18 -15.53
CA ARG A 169 20.51 -31.36 -16.99
C ARG A 169 19.35 -30.67 -17.70
N PHE A 170 19.68 -29.81 -18.66
CA PHE A 170 18.74 -29.20 -19.59
C PHE A 170 18.79 -29.96 -20.92
N GLU A 171 17.64 -30.42 -21.41
CA GLU A 171 17.50 -31.11 -22.68
C GLU A 171 16.50 -30.39 -23.59
N LYS A 172 17.03 -29.69 -24.61
CA LYS A 172 16.26 -28.98 -25.64
C LYS A 172 15.25 -27.98 -25.07
N VAL A 173 15.64 -27.31 -23.99
CA VAL A 173 14.77 -26.40 -23.25
C VAL A 173 14.54 -25.12 -24.03
N SER A 174 13.27 -24.74 -24.18
CA SER A 174 12.85 -23.48 -24.80
C SER A 174 11.80 -22.82 -23.92
N LEU A 175 11.90 -21.51 -23.74
CA LEU A 175 10.99 -20.75 -22.88
C LEU A 175 10.60 -19.46 -23.58
N ALA A 176 9.30 -19.20 -23.60
CA ALA A 176 8.70 -17.99 -24.15
C ALA A 176 7.91 -17.29 -23.06
N TYR A 177 8.02 -15.97 -23.02
CA TYR A 177 7.03 -15.14 -22.37
C TYR A 177 6.01 -14.75 -23.44
N GLU A 178 4.74 -15.07 -23.20
CA GLU A 178 3.67 -14.92 -24.18
C GLU A 178 4.02 -15.63 -25.51
N ASP A 179 4.20 -14.85 -26.58
CA ASP A 179 4.48 -15.35 -27.93
C ASP A 179 5.97 -15.23 -28.34
N THR A 180 6.83 -14.68 -27.47
CA THR A 180 8.24 -14.44 -27.81
C THR A 180 9.17 -15.45 -27.14
N ASP A 181 9.76 -16.34 -27.94
CA ASP A 181 10.80 -17.27 -27.48
C ASP A 181 12.06 -16.51 -27.05
N VAL A 182 12.35 -16.51 -25.74
CA VAL A 182 13.58 -15.95 -25.13
C VAL A 182 14.69 -17.00 -25.11
N LEU A 183 14.39 -18.23 -24.67
CA LEU A 183 15.32 -19.36 -24.70
C LEU A 183 14.94 -20.32 -25.82
N LYS A 184 15.92 -20.79 -26.60
CA LYS A 184 15.70 -21.65 -27.76
C LYS A 184 16.63 -22.86 -27.74
N ASN A 185 16.05 -24.05 -27.60
CA ASN A 185 16.73 -25.35 -27.71
C ASN A 185 18.01 -25.47 -26.85
N LEU A 186 17.96 -24.94 -25.64
CA LEU A 186 19.08 -24.92 -24.70
C LEU A 186 19.34 -26.32 -24.15
N SER A 187 20.57 -26.82 -24.31
CA SER A 187 20.98 -28.13 -23.79
C SER A 187 22.36 -28.05 -23.15
N PHE A 188 22.45 -28.35 -21.87
CA PHE A 188 23.71 -28.40 -21.12
C PHE A 188 23.53 -29.24 -19.85
N GLU A 189 24.63 -29.63 -19.22
CA GLU A 189 24.65 -30.43 -18.00
C GLU A 189 25.59 -29.79 -16.98
N MET A 190 25.11 -29.68 -15.74
CA MET A 190 25.82 -29.24 -14.55
C MET A 190 26.10 -30.47 -13.68
N LYS A 191 27.36 -30.73 -13.35
CA LYS A 191 27.73 -31.91 -12.56
C LYS A 191 27.52 -31.68 -11.06
N ASP A 192 27.51 -32.78 -10.31
CA ASP A 192 27.44 -32.76 -8.84
C ASP A 192 28.51 -31.84 -8.25
N LYS A 193 28.07 -30.91 -7.38
CA LYS A 193 28.89 -29.92 -6.66
C LYS A 193 29.76 -29.03 -7.56
N GLU A 194 29.34 -28.83 -8.81
CA GLU A 194 30.02 -27.93 -9.72
C GLU A 194 29.56 -26.48 -9.51
N LYS A 195 30.52 -25.56 -9.34
CA LYS A 195 30.24 -24.12 -9.30
C LYS A 195 30.23 -23.58 -10.73
N ILE A 196 29.10 -23.04 -11.16
CA ILE A 196 28.90 -22.59 -12.53
C ILE A 196 28.53 -21.10 -12.53
N GLY A 197 29.28 -20.32 -13.30
CA GLY A 197 28.95 -18.92 -13.58
C GLY A 197 28.23 -18.79 -14.91
N ILE A 198 27.09 -18.09 -14.93
CA ILE A 198 26.35 -17.76 -16.16
C ILE A 198 26.63 -16.30 -16.51
N VAL A 199 27.33 -16.05 -17.62
CA VAL A 199 27.67 -14.70 -18.08
C VAL A 199 26.98 -14.37 -19.40
N GLY A 200 26.59 -13.11 -19.56
CA GLY A 200 25.93 -12.63 -20.77
C GLY A 200 25.50 -11.17 -20.63
N ARG A 201 25.27 -10.52 -21.77
CA ARG A 201 24.75 -9.15 -21.83
C ARG A 201 23.41 -9.03 -21.08
N THR A 202 23.07 -7.84 -20.63
CA THR A 202 21.74 -7.53 -20.09
C THR A 202 20.67 -7.92 -21.12
N GLY A 203 19.63 -8.62 -20.69
CA GLY A 203 18.59 -9.17 -21.58
C GLY A 203 18.96 -10.47 -22.32
N ALA A 204 20.11 -11.10 -22.05
CA ALA A 204 20.50 -12.37 -22.70
C ALA A 204 19.70 -13.61 -22.22
N GLY A 205 18.74 -13.45 -21.31
CA GLY A 205 17.91 -14.55 -20.78
C GLY A 205 18.49 -15.28 -19.57
N LYS A 206 19.45 -14.68 -18.84
CA LYS A 206 20.06 -15.27 -17.63
C LYS A 206 19.00 -15.58 -16.55
N SER A 207 18.20 -14.58 -16.17
CA SER A 207 17.10 -14.74 -15.22
C SER A 207 16.03 -15.70 -15.73
N THR A 208 15.85 -15.81 -17.05
CA THR A 208 14.92 -16.76 -17.69
C THR A 208 15.36 -18.22 -17.52
N ILE A 209 16.67 -18.50 -17.52
CA ILE A 209 17.17 -19.86 -17.23
C ILE A 209 16.80 -20.27 -15.80
N ILE A 210 16.92 -19.34 -14.85
CA ILE A 210 16.55 -19.56 -13.45
C ILE A 210 15.03 -19.73 -13.32
N ALA A 211 14.25 -18.91 -14.02
CA ALA A 211 12.78 -19.04 -14.07
C ALA A 211 12.34 -20.41 -14.62
N ALA A 212 13.07 -20.97 -15.60
CA ALA A 212 12.85 -22.32 -16.11
C ALA A 212 13.18 -23.39 -15.06
N LEU A 213 14.29 -23.24 -14.33
CA LEU A 213 14.72 -24.18 -13.29
C LEU A 213 13.72 -24.25 -12.12
N PHE A 214 13.23 -23.09 -11.67
CA PHE A 214 12.24 -22.97 -10.59
C PHE A 214 10.80 -23.22 -11.05
N ARG A 215 10.60 -23.48 -12.35
CA ARG A 215 9.29 -23.59 -13.00
C ARG A 215 8.36 -22.44 -12.61
N MET A 216 8.87 -21.20 -12.66
CA MET A 216 8.04 -19.99 -12.57
C MET A 216 7.23 -19.80 -13.85
N THR A 217 7.81 -20.22 -14.98
CA THR A 217 7.13 -20.36 -16.26
C THR A 217 7.46 -21.75 -16.79
N GLU A 218 6.45 -22.49 -17.23
CA GLU A 218 6.65 -23.87 -17.68
C GLU A 218 7.47 -23.91 -18.98
N PRO A 219 8.69 -24.49 -18.96
CA PRO A 219 9.51 -24.58 -20.15
C PRO A 219 9.00 -25.68 -21.10
N ARG A 220 9.24 -25.50 -22.41
CA ARG A 220 9.18 -26.60 -23.38
C ARG A 220 10.50 -27.36 -23.34
N GLY A 221 10.46 -28.68 -23.49
CA GLY A 221 11.64 -29.54 -23.29
C GLY A 221 11.71 -30.03 -21.85
N ASP A 222 12.86 -30.60 -21.46
CA ASP A 222 12.98 -31.31 -20.19
C ASP A 222 14.16 -30.80 -19.37
N VAL A 223 13.90 -30.56 -18.09
CA VAL A 223 14.92 -30.27 -17.09
C VAL A 223 14.94 -31.42 -16.08
N PHE A 224 16.12 -31.87 -15.72
CA PHE A 224 16.34 -32.96 -14.77
C PHE A 224 17.20 -32.50 -13.62
N ILE A 225 16.85 -32.93 -12.40
CA ILE A 225 17.68 -32.81 -11.20
C ILE A 225 17.89 -34.21 -10.63
N ASP A 226 19.14 -34.66 -10.53
CA ASP A 226 19.51 -36.03 -10.11
C ASP A 226 18.82 -37.13 -10.94
N ASN A 227 18.76 -36.90 -12.27
CA ASN A 227 18.05 -37.74 -13.25
C ASN A 227 16.53 -37.86 -13.04
N ILE A 228 15.93 -37.06 -12.15
CA ILE A 228 14.47 -36.95 -12.01
C ILE A 228 13.99 -35.74 -12.80
N ARG A 229 12.99 -35.93 -13.67
CA ARG A 229 12.40 -34.86 -14.46
C ARG A 229 11.58 -33.93 -13.56
N ILE A 230 11.92 -32.65 -13.51
CA ILE A 230 11.24 -31.70 -12.61
C ILE A 230 9.80 -31.40 -13.03
N ASN A 231 9.46 -31.59 -14.31
CA ASN A 231 8.09 -31.42 -14.84
C ASN A 231 7.10 -32.43 -14.25
N ASP A 232 7.59 -33.54 -13.70
CA ASP A 232 6.78 -34.60 -13.10
C ASP A 232 6.56 -34.42 -11.59
N ILE A 233 7.32 -33.53 -10.95
CA ILE A 233 7.29 -33.27 -9.51
C ILE A 233 6.36 -32.09 -9.22
N GLY A 234 5.73 -32.08 -8.04
CA GLY A 234 5.00 -30.93 -7.52
C GLY A 234 5.90 -29.72 -7.26
N LEU A 235 5.39 -28.51 -7.48
CA LEU A 235 6.18 -27.28 -7.35
C LEU A 235 6.73 -27.07 -5.95
N HIS A 236 6.02 -27.48 -4.91
CA HIS A 236 6.45 -27.34 -3.51
C HIS A 236 7.60 -28.30 -3.18
N ASP A 237 7.49 -29.56 -3.61
CA ASP A 237 8.55 -30.56 -3.45
C ASP A 237 9.84 -30.13 -4.18
N LEU A 238 9.72 -29.41 -5.32
CA LEU A 238 10.86 -28.83 -6.04
C LEU A 238 11.43 -27.60 -5.31
N ARG A 239 10.60 -26.57 -5.06
CA ARG A 239 11.04 -25.25 -4.58
C ARG A 239 11.50 -25.26 -3.12
N MET A 240 11.09 -26.23 -2.31
CA MET A 240 11.63 -26.39 -0.94
C MET A 240 13.08 -26.91 -0.92
N ASN A 241 13.54 -27.50 -2.03
CA ASN A 241 14.84 -28.16 -2.10
C ASN A 241 15.87 -27.40 -2.95
N VAL A 242 15.52 -26.20 -3.45
CA VAL A 242 16.39 -25.34 -4.25
C VAL A 242 16.26 -23.91 -3.73
N SER A 243 17.39 -23.26 -3.45
CA SER A 243 17.41 -21.88 -2.95
C SER A 243 17.78 -20.88 -4.05
N ILE A 244 17.21 -19.68 -3.98
CA ILE A 244 17.49 -18.57 -4.89
C ILE A 244 17.61 -17.27 -4.10
N ILE A 245 18.55 -16.43 -4.50
CA ILE A 245 18.62 -15.04 -4.07
C ILE A 245 18.07 -14.18 -5.24
N PRO A 246 16.95 -13.47 -5.06
CA PRO A 246 16.38 -12.64 -6.13
C PRO A 246 17.29 -11.44 -6.43
N GLN A 247 17.19 -10.91 -7.66
CA GLN A 247 17.94 -9.71 -8.07
C GLN A 247 17.53 -8.48 -7.25
N ASP A 248 16.22 -8.30 -7.02
CA ASP A 248 15.68 -7.26 -6.17
C ASP A 248 15.30 -7.86 -4.80
N PRO A 249 15.96 -7.45 -3.70
CA PRO A 249 15.59 -7.92 -2.37
C PRO A 249 14.23 -7.35 -1.96
N VAL A 250 13.35 -8.21 -1.45
CA VAL A 250 12.03 -7.81 -0.95
C VAL A 250 11.93 -8.24 0.51
N LEU A 251 11.64 -7.27 1.39
CA LEU A 251 11.31 -7.55 2.79
C LEU A 251 9.83 -7.28 3.05
N PHE A 252 9.16 -8.24 3.68
CA PHE A 252 7.79 -8.09 4.11
C PHE A 252 7.70 -7.19 5.34
N SER A 253 6.61 -6.42 5.43
CA SER A 253 6.32 -5.65 6.63
C SER A 253 6.05 -6.61 7.78
N GLY A 254 6.87 -6.55 8.82
CA GLY A 254 6.89 -7.57 9.88
C GLY A 254 8.13 -7.45 10.75
N THR A 255 8.47 -8.49 11.50
CA THR A 255 9.73 -8.52 12.25
C THR A 255 10.88 -9.02 11.37
N VAL A 256 12.12 -8.74 11.77
CA VAL A 256 13.30 -9.37 11.15
C VAL A 256 13.18 -10.90 11.28
N ARG A 257 12.73 -11.41 12.44
CA ARG A 257 12.44 -12.84 12.64
C ARG A 257 11.51 -13.40 11.57
N TYR A 258 10.38 -12.75 11.31
CA TYR A 258 9.39 -13.21 10.34
C TYR A 258 9.94 -13.27 8.91
N ASN A 259 10.81 -12.33 8.54
CA ASN A 259 11.44 -12.32 7.22
C ASN A 259 12.52 -13.40 7.06
N LEU A 260 13.21 -13.77 8.16
CA LEU A 260 14.22 -14.84 8.16
C LEU A 260 13.61 -16.24 8.26
N ASP A 261 12.61 -16.40 9.12
CA ASP A 261 11.93 -17.67 9.38
C ASP A 261 10.41 -17.45 9.50
N PRO A 262 9.69 -17.38 8.37
CA PRO A 262 8.25 -17.18 8.36
C PRO A 262 7.45 -18.39 8.90
N PHE A 263 8.10 -19.54 9.06
CA PHE A 263 7.46 -20.79 9.50
C PHE A 263 7.80 -21.16 10.96
N ASP A 264 8.61 -20.37 11.64
CA ASP A 264 9.03 -20.59 13.03
C ASP A 264 9.64 -21.98 13.25
N GLN A 265 10.52 -22.39 12.33
CA GLN A 265 11.20 -23.68 12.34
C GLN A 265 12.48 -23.68 13.17
N PHE A 266 13.11 -22.51 13.35
CA PHE A 266 14.43 -22.37 13.97
C PHE A 266 14.38 -21.57 15.27
N GLN A 267 15.32 -21.87 16.17
CA GLN A 267 15.45 -21.15 17.44
C GLN A 267 16.19 -19.81 17.25
N ASP A 268 15.92 -18.83 18.11
CA ASP A 268 16.53 -17.49 18.07
C ASP A 268 18.06 -17.56 18.06
N ASP A 269 18.64 -18.48 18.82
CA ASP A 269 20.09 -18.67 18.91
C ASP A 269 20.69 -19.08 17.55
N GLU A 270 19.99 -19.91 16.78
CA GLU A 270 20.42 -20.34 15.45
C GLU A 270 20.31 -19.18 14.44
N LEU A 271 19.22 -18.40 14.52
CA LEU A 271 19.06 -17.21 13.69
C LEU A 271 20.15 -16.16 13.97
N TRP A 272 20.51 -15.95 15.24
CA TRP A 272 21.60 -15.04 15.62
C TRP A 272 22.97 -15.51 15.14
N GLN A 273 23.23 -16.82 15.16
CA GLN A 273 24.46 -17.37 14.58
C GLN A 273 24.55 -17.06 13.08
N VAL A 274 23.47 -17.28 12.33
CA VAL A 274 23.44 -16.97 10.90
C VAL A 274 23.62 -15.47 10.65
N ILE A 275 22.97 -14.60 11.43
CA ILE A 275 23.13 -13.13 11.34
C ILE A 275 24.58 -12.70 11.59
N GLU A 276 25.27 -13.37 12.52
CA GLU A 276 26.68 -13.13 12.82
C GLU A 276 27.59 -13.65 11.70
N ASP A 277 27.30 -14.82 11.14
CA ASP A 277 28.05 -15.40 10.00
C ASP A 277 27.94 -14.55 8.72
N VAL A 278 26.83 -13.84 8.52
CA VAL A 278 26.64 -12.90 7.40
C VAL A 278 27.01 -11.45 7.73
N GLU A 279 27.65 -11.21 8.88
CA GLU A 279 28.14 -9.90 9.33
C GLU A 279 27.05 -8.81 9.46
N LEU A 280 25.79 -9.19 9.76
CA LEU A 280 24.66 -8.26 9.91
C LEU A 280 24.30 -7.90 11.36
N LYS A 281 25.11 -8.34 12.33
CA LYS A 281 24.85 -8.16 13.77
C LYS A 281 24.69 -6.70 14.19
N ASP A 282 25.48 -5.79 13.60
CA ASP A 282 25.41 -4.36 13.92
C ASP A 282 24.19 -3.67 13.28
N ALA A 283 23.68 -4.23 12.18
CA ALA A 283 22.54 -3.69 11.44
C ALA A 283 21.19 -4.12 12.02
N VAL A 284 21.15 -5.23 12.76
CA VAL A 284 19.93 -5.81 13.35
C VAL A 284 19.94 -5.62 14.87
N PRO A 285 19.22 -4.62 15.43
CA PRO A 285 19.23 -4.37 16.88
C PRO A 285 18.57 -5.50 17.69
N ALA A 286 17.55 -6.14 17.13
CA ALA A 286 16.78 -7.22 17.73
C ALA A 286 16.03 -8.02 16.65
N LEU A 287 15.75 -9.30 16.90
CA LEU A 287 14.94 -10.13 15.98
C LEU A 287 13.48 -9.62 15.87
N ASP A 288 12.96 -9.02 16.95
CA ASP A 288 11.63 -8.40 16.99
C ASP A 288 11.60 -6.98 16.38
N PHE A 289 12.73 -6.50 15.86
CA PHE A 289 12.79 -5.22 15.18
C PHE A 289 11.84 -5.23 13.98
N LYS A 290 11.00 -4.20 13.88
CA LYS A 290 9.99 -4.10 12.83
C LYS A 290 10.60 -3.51 11.57
N VAL A 291 10.51 -4.27 10.49
CA VAL A 291 10.75 -3.84 9.13
C VAL A 291 9.44 -3.33 8.55
N SER A 292 9.46 -2.13 7.96
CA SER A 292 8.33 -1.52 7.26
C SER A 292 8.71 -1.20 5.82
N ASP A 293 7.70 -1.01 4.96
CA ASP A 293 7.85 -0.39 3.64
C ASP A 293 8.91 -1.08 2.75
N GLY A 294 8.83 -2.41 2.62
CA GLY A 294 9.69 -3.17 1.70
C GLY A 294 11.15 -3.30 2.14
N GLY A 295 11.49 -2.93 3.38
CA GLY A 295 12.89 -2.80 3.82
C GLY A 295 13.42 -1.38 3.80
N GLY A 296 12.58 -0.40 3.43
CA GLY A 296 12.86 1.00 3.69
C GLY A 296 13.03 1.21 5.19
N VAL A 297 14.28 1.37 5.63
CA VAL A 297 14.58 1.89 6.97
C VAL A 297 13.80 3.19 7.10
N LEU A 298 12.95 3.28 8.12
CA LEU A 298 12.17 4.45 8.50
C LEU A 298 12.99 5.71 8.20
N ILE A 299 12.67 6.36 7.08
CA ILE A 299 13.26 7.63 6.71
C ILE A 299 12.78 8.56 7.81
N GLU A 300 13.70 9.07 8.59
CA GLU A 300 13.43 10.09 9.58
C GLU A 300 12.53 11.19 8.97
N TYR A 301 11.27 11.24 9.41
CA TYR A 301 10.29 12.20 8.91
C TYR A 301 10.22 13.39 9.84
N ASP A 302 11.10 14.36 9.61
CA ASP A 302 10.97 15.67 10.22
C ASP A 302 11.78 16.71 9.44
N HIS A 303 11.68 17.97 9.81
CA HIS A 303 12.56 18.97 9.19
C HIS A 303 14.04 18.67 9.53
N PRO A 304 14.99 18.85 8.59
CA PRO A 304 16.41 18.50 8.80
C PRO A 304 17.02 19.04 10.10
N TYR A 305 16.54 20.20 10.57
CA TYR A 305 16.95 20.77 11.85
C TYR A 305 16.55 19.93 13.08
N VAL A 306 15.35 19.35 13.08
CA VAL A 306 14.85 18.49 14.17
C VAL A 306 15.57 17.15 14.13
N LEU A 307 15.71 16.57 12.94
CA LEU A 307 16.45 15.31 12.72
C LEU A 307 17.92 15.38 13.10
N LEU A 308 18.54 16.55 12.97
CA LEU A 308 19.92 16.76 13.39
C LEU A 308 20.10 16.88 14.91
N GLN A 309 19.02 17.05 15.70
CA GLN A 309 19.11 17.11 17.17
C GLN A 309 19.20 15.73 17.81
N SER A 310 18.64 14.70 17.18
CA SER A 310 18.83 13.31 17.59
C SER A 310 20.27 12.86 17.26
N SER A 311 21.10 12.67 18.30
CA SER A 311 22.48 12.18 18.13
C SER A 311 22.54 10.79 17.49
N ASN A 312 21.50 9.98 17.68
CA ASN A 312 21.39 8.62 17.16
C ASN A 312 20.63 8.57 15.82
N GLY A 313 20.37 9.73 15.20
CA GLY A 313 19.61 9.79 13.95
C GLY A 313 20.44 9.50 12.71
N ILE A 314 19.83 8.92 11.69
CA ILE A 314 20.47 8.55 10.41
C ILE A 314 21.00 9.81 9.71
N LEU A 315 20.22 10.89 9.68
CA LEU A 315 20.66 12.15 9.09
C LEU A 315 21.82 12.78 9.89
N ALA A 316 21.77 12.69 11.22
CA ALA A 316 22.85 13.20 12.08
C ALA A 316 24.16 12.43 11.89
N SER A 317 24.07 11.11 11.73
CA SER A 317 25.21 10.25 11.41
C SER A 317 25.80 10.60 10.03
N MET A 318 24.97 10.66 8.98
CA MET A 318 25.42 11.03 7.62
C MET A 318 26.10 12.40 7.59
N VAL A 319 25.53 13.40 8.27
CA VAL A 319 26.12 14.74 8.35
C VAL A 319 27.44 14.71 9.13
N SER A 320 27.57 13.89 10.17
CA SER A 320 28.83 13.75 10.91
C SER A 320 29.96 13.14 10.08
N HIS A 321 29.66 12.25 9.14
CA HIS A 321 30.63 11.65 8.22
C HIS A 321 31.19 12.63 7.17
N THR A 322 30.56 13.80 6.96
CA THR A 322 31.02 14.83 6.01
C THR A 322 32.19 15.70 6.51
N GLY A 323 32.66 15.46 7.74
CA GLY A 323 33.73 16.22 8.39
C GLY A 323 33.22 17.35 9.31
N SER A 324 34.05 17.77 10.28
CA SER A 324 33.67 18.74 11.33
C SER A 324 33.28 20.11 10.77
N GLY A 325 33.98 20.62 9.75
CA GLY A 325 33.66 21.89 9.10
C GLY A 325 32.34 21.85 8.31
N THR A 326 32.17 20.84 7.46
CA THR A 326 30.97 20.68 6.61
C THR A 326 29.73 20.39 7.45
N SER A 327 29.85 19.56 8.49
CA SER A 327 28.74 19.21 9.38
C SER A 327 28.18 20.41 10.13
N LEU A 328 29.04 21.33 10.60
CA LEU A 328 28.61 22.58 11.25
C LEU A 328 27.85 23.48 10.28
N ILE A 329 28.30 23.58 9.03
CA ILE A 329 27.63 24.38 8.00
C ILE A 329 26.26 23.78 7.68
N LEU A 330 26.17 22.46 7.47
CA LEU A 330 24.91 21.77 7.20
C LEU A 330 23.90 21.93 8.35
N ARG A 331 24.37 21.84 9.61
CA ARG A 331 23.55 22.09 10.80
C ARG A 331 23.06 23.55 10.86
N GLN A 332 23.90 24.51 10.50
CA GLN A 332 23.53 25.93 10.47
C GLN A 332 22.52 26.22 9.35
N VAL A 333 22.72 25.67 8.15
CA VAL A 333 21.79 25.79 7.01
C VAL A 333 20.43 25.18 7.36
N ALA A 334 20.41 24.00 7.98
CA ALA A 334 19.19 23.37 8.46
C ALA A 334 18.45 24.27 9.48
N LYS A 335 19.16 24.87 10.45
CA LYS A 335 18.59 25.80 11.43
C LYS A 335 17.98 27.05 10.79
N ASP A 336 18.66 27.61 9.81
CA ASP A 336 18.19 28.81 9.10
C ASP A 336 17.04 28.51 8.13
N SER A 337 16.96 27.29 7.60
CA SER A 337 15.79 26.79 6.87
C SER A 337 14.57 26.67 7.79
N TRP A 338 14.73 26.08 8.98
CA TRP A 338 13.62 25.85 9.93
C TRP A 338 12.96 27.15 10.38
N ARG A 339 13.80 28.15 10.70
CA ARG A 339 13.35 29.50 11.09
C ARG A 339 12.57 30.20 9.98
N ARG A 340 12.87 29.91 8.71
CA ARG A 340 12.16 30.48 7.56
C ARG A 340 10.84 29.76 7.31
N ALA A 341 10.81 28.44 7.43
CA ALA A 341 9.59 27.64 7.38
C ALA A 341 8.57 28.09 8.44
N GLN A 342 9.01 28.36 9.67
CA GLN A 342 8.14 28.89 10.75
C GLN A 342 7.64 30.32 10.51
N LYS A 343 8.30 31.10 9.64
CA LYS A 343 7.94 32.49 9.32
C LYS A 343 7.16 32.65 8.01
N GLY A 344 6.89 31.56 7.28
CA GLY A 344 6.11 31.59 6.04
C GLY A 344 6.77 32.32 4.85
N LEU A 345 8.09 32.54 4.87
CA LEU A 345 8.81 33.17 3.75
C LEU A 345 9.43 32.11 2.82
N GLY A 346 8.95 32.07 1.58
CA GLY A 346 9.46 31.21 0.51
C GLY A 346 10.69 31.75 -0.22
N SER A 347 11.40 30.81 -0.85
CA SER A 347 12.51 30.88 -1.82
C SER A 347 13.96 31.02 -1.32
N PHE A 348 14.85 30.34 -2.06
CA PHE A 348 16.26 30.09 -1.78
C PHE A 348 17.12 31.12 -2.55
N SER A 349 17.98 31.90 -1.87
CA SER A 349 19.00 32.72 -2.54
C SER A 349 20.33 31.97 -2.60
N VAL A 350 20.96 32.01 -3.78
CA VAL A 350 22.13 31.23 -4.23
C VAL A 350 23.45 31.62 -3.52
N ASP A 351 23.41 32.58 -2.59
CA ASP A 351 24.60 33.22 -2.02
C ASP A 351 25.43 32.32 -1.08
N ASN A 352 24.84 31.25 -0.53
CA ASN A 352 25.50 30.37 0.44
C ASN A 352 26.43 29.29 -0.16
N ILE A 353 26.40 29.07 -1.48
CA ILE A 353 27.34 28.14 -2.15
C ILE A 353 28.79 28.68 -2.05
N SER A 354 28.95 30.00 -1.92
CA SER A 354 30.25 30.66 -1.72
C SER A 354 30.91 30.32 -0.37
N LEU A 355 30.14 29.89 0.64
CA LEU A 355 30.64 29.52 1.97
C LEU A 355 31.18 28.08 1.98
N ILE A 356 30.57 27.17 1.21
CA ILE A 356 31.03 25.77 1.08
C ILE A 356 32.39 25.72 0.38
N SER A 357 32.57 26.55 -0.67
CA SER A 357 33.86 26.72 -1.35
C SER A 357 34.95 27.27 -0.44
N LYS A 358 34.62 28.19 0.47
CA LYS A 358 35.58 28.80 1.40
C LYS A 358 35.95 27.87 2.56
N ALA A 359 35.01 27.08 3.07
CA ALA A 359 35.27 26.13 4.15
C ALA A 359 36.08 24.91 3.67
N SER A 360 35.80 24.40 2.46
CA SER A 360 36.58 23.32 1.87
C SER A 360 38.02 23.74 1.51
N ALA A 361 38.26 25.04 1.30
CA ALA A 361 39.59 25.59 1.05
C ALA A 361 40.43 25.81 2.32
N GLN A 362 39.82 25.92 3.50
CA GLN A 362 40.51 26.14 4.77
C GLN A 362 41.11 24.87 5.39
N ASP A 363 40.74 23.68 4.91
CA ASP A 363 41.18 22.39 5.47
C ASP A 363 42.55 21.90 4.91
N LYS A 364 43.25 22.74 4.12
CA LYS A 364 44.53 22.37 3.48
C LYS A 364 45.80 23.03 4.05
N ASP A 365 45.69 24.05 4.90
CA ASP A 365 46.87 24.71 5.49
C ASP A 365 46.93 24.48 7.01
N SER A 366 47.94 23.74 7.43
CA SER A 366 48.19 23.38 8.83
C SER A 366 49.00 24.46 9.55
N VAL A 367 48.52 24.97 10.70
CA VAL A 367 49.37 25.48 11.79
C VAL A 367 48.67 25.29 13.16
N LYS A 368 49.47 24.87 14.13
CA LYS A 368 49.21 24.50 15.53
C LYS A 368 48.86 25.67 16.48
N ILE A 369 48.46 25.27 17.70
CA ILE A 369 48.46 25.93 19.03
C ILE A 369 47.20 26.79 19.27
N ASP A 370 46.34 26.49 20.26
CA ASP A 370 46.66 26.62 21.69
C ASP A 370 45.91 25.68 22.64
N GLU A 371 46.66 25.21 23.63
CA GLU A 371 46.34 24.19 24.62
C GLU A 371 45.86 24.90 25.90
N THR A 372 44.74 25.63 25.85
CA THR A 372 44.24 26.38 27.02
C THR A 372 42.71 26.49 27.11
N LEU A 373 41.98 25.43 26.75
CA LEU A 373 40.54 25.29 27.10
C LEU A 373 40.19 23.85 27.52
N SER A 374 41.12 23.16 28.19
CA SER A 374 40.79 22.06 29.09
C SER A 374 40.70 22.64 30.50
N THR A 375 39.51 23.07 30.90
CA THR A 375 39.02 23.10 32.30
C THR A 375 37.66 23.81 32.34
N LYS A 376 36.60 23.01 32.27
CA LYS A 376 35.32 23.13 33.00
C LYS A 376 34.22 22.39 32.23
N ILE A 377 34.26 21.08 32.35
CA ILE A 377 33.04 20.26 32.34
C ILE A 377 32.56 20.24 33.81
N PRO A 378 31.32 20.60 34.12
CA PRO A 378 30.64 20.01 35.27
C PRO A 378 29.84 18.82 34.77
N GLU A 379 30.29 17.64 35.18
CA GLU A 379 29.53 16.39 35.18
C GLU A 379 28.25 16.58 36.00
N ILE A 380 27.15 15.99 35.52
CA ILE A 380 25.93 15.80 36.30
C ILE A 380 25.77 14.28 36.42
N GLU A 381 26.06 13.74 37.60
CA GLU A 381 25.51 12.46 38.06
C GLU A 381 25.10 12.54 39.53
N SER A 382 23.88 12.01 39.77
CA SER A 382 23.29 11.35 40.96
C SER A 382 24.02 11.38 42.31
N GLY A 383 23.37 11.53 43.48
CA GLY A 383 21.96 11.43 43.82
C GLY A 383 21.73 11.56 45.34
N ASP A 384 20.44 11.49 45.72
CA ASP A 384 19.84 11.18 47.03
C ASP A 384 20.25 11.91 48.32
N SER A 385 19.25 12.52 48.98
CA SER A 385 18.88 12.15 50.35
C SER A 385 17.55 12.76 50.80
N ASN A 386 16.64 11.88 51.21
CA ASN A 386 15.52 12.17 52.11
C ASN A 386 16.01 12.84 53.40
N SER A 387 15.26 13.82 53.92
CA SER A 387 14.61 13.69 55.24
C SER A 387 13.92 14.98 55.69
N SER A 388 12.88 14.74 56.46
CA SER A 388 11.99 15.62 57.19
C SER A 388 12.64 16.32 58.40
N ASP A 389 11.95 17.40 58.77
CA ASP A 389 11.70 17.91 60.13
C ASP A 389 12.59 18.95 60.83
N SER A 390 11.88 20.05 61.13
CA SER A 390 11.89 20.85 62.36
C SER A 390 13.02 21.86 62.58
N LEU A 391 12.68 23.14 62.50
CA LEU A 391 12.70 24.04 63.66
C LEU A 391 11.89 25.32 63.35
N SER A 392 11.22 25.78 64.39
CA SER A 392 10.04 26.63 64.46
C SER A 392 10.28 28.14 64.33
N ASP A 393 9.16 28.82 64.02
CA ASP A 393 8.74 30.15 64.50
C ASP A 393 9.09 31.43 63.67
N PRO A 394 8.23 32.49 63.73
CA PRO A 394 7.31 32.82 62.61
C PRO A 394 7.29 34.33 62.26
N ILE A 395 6.18 34.80 61.65
CA ILE A 395 5.72 36.20 61.36
C ILE A 395 6.04 36.63 59.91
N GLY A 396 5.10 37.02 59.02
CA GLY A 396 3.70 37.40 59.14
C GLY A 396 3.49 38.83 58.61
N ILE A 397 2.71 38.95 57.52
CA ILE A 397 1.84 40.07 57.07
C ILE A 397 2.11 40.68 55.66
N ASP A 398 1.12 40.37 54.80
CA ASP A 398 0.43 41.09 53.71
C ASP A 398 1.04 41.44 52.33
N HIS A 399 0.44 40.81 51.31
CA HIS A 399 -0.05 41.44 50.09
C HIS A 399 -1.41 40.81 49.66
N GLN A 400 -2.50 41.61 49.58
CA GLN A 400 -3.76 41.30 48.87
C GLN A 400 -3.56 41.50 47.34
N GLY A 401 -4.24 40.84 46.38
CA GLY A 401 -5.38 39.92 46.37
C GLY A 401 -6.30 40.17 45.15
N SER A 402 -6.90 39.10 44.61
CA SER A 402 -7.96 38.95 43.56
C SER A 402 -7.55 38.92 42.07
N ASP A 403 -8.05 38.03 41.21
CA ASP A 403 -8.95 36.86 41.36
C ASP A 403 -8.86 36.02 40.06
N PHE A 404 -8.76 34.69 40.19
CA PHE A 404 -8.98 33.70 39.12
C PHE A 404 -10.24 32.90 39.48
N ARG A 405 -11.12 32.64 38.51
CA ARG A 405 -12.23 31.68 38.64
C ARG A 405 -12.05 30.55 37.64
N GLU A 406 -12.10 29.35 38.21
CA GLU A 406 -12.10 28.01 37.63
C GLU A 406 -13.57 27.52 37.62
N ILE A 407 -14.05 26.89 36.54
CA ILE A 407 -15.28 26.07 36.53
C ILE A 407 -15.11 24.86 35.59
N ASP A 408 -14.88 23.72 36.25
CA ASP A 408 -15.37 22.33 36.08
C ASP A 408 -15.80 21.69 34.74
N SER A 409 -15.28 20.46 34.59
CA SER A 409 -15.68 19.34 33.72
C SER A 409 -17.07 18.75 34.07
N PRO A 410 -17.71 17.97 33.16
CA PRO A 410 -18.80 17.08 33.55
C PRO A 410 -18.50 15.58 33.37
N PRO A 411 -19.22 14.68 34.08
CA PRO A 411 -18.84 13.28 34.31
C PRO A 411 -19.73 12.25 33.60
N SER A 412 -19.38 10.97 33.77
CA SER A 412 -20.08 9.77 33.31
C SER A 412 -21.18 9.27 34.28
N ASP A 413 -22.16 8.57 33.69
CA ASP A 413 -22.97 7.44 34.20
C ASP A 413 -24.48 7.59 34.56
N VAL A 414 -25.29 6.98 33.67
CA VAL A 414 -26.34 5.94 33.82
C VAL A 414 -27.60 6.13 34.73
N ASN A 415 -28.75 6.08 34.02
CA ASN A 415 -30.10 5.53 34.31
C ASN A 415 -31.25 6.30 34.96
N GLU A 416 -32.40 6.10 34.29
CA GLU A 416 -33.82 6.18 34.70
C GLU A 416 -34.50 7.54 34.87
N ALA A 417 -35.34 7.92 33.89
CA ALA A 417 -36.79 7.77 34.02
C ALA A 417 -37.54 8.12 32.70
N ARG A 418 -38.60 7.36 32.48
CA ARG A 418 -39.57 7.37 31.37
C ARG A 418 -40.39 8.66 31.27
N SER A 419 -40.83 8.95 30.04
CA SER A 419 -42.20 9.30 29.62
C SER A 419 -42.37 10.63 28.88
N ALA A 420 -43.05 10.52 27.72
CA ALA A 420 -43.56 11.53 26.78
C ALA A 420 -42.47 12.18 25.89
N GLY A 421 -42.51 12.16 24.56
CA GLY A 421 -43.53 11.76 23.59
C GLY A 421 -43.31 12.59 22.32
N SER A 422 -43.59 11.98 21.16
CA SER A 422 -43.76 12.54 19.80
C SER A 422 -42.57 13.14 19.05
N ASP A 423 -42.30 12.48 17.91
CA ASP A 423 -42.02 13.03 16.58
C ASP A 423 -40.65 13.69 16.32
N VAL A 424 -39.79 13.00 15.57
CA VAL A 424 -39.55 13.23 14.13
C VAL A 424 -38.39 12.32 13.69
N ASP A 425 -38.71 11.36 12.81
CA ASP A 425 -37.76 10.58 12.02
C ASP A 425 -37.11 11.47 10.95
N GLU A 426 -35.78 11.46 10.84
CA GLU A 426 -35.09 11.47 9.53
C GLU A 426 -33.57 11.22 9.68
N LEU A 427 -33.11 10.24 8.90
CA LEU A 427 -31.74 10.05 8.39
C LEU A 427 -30.66 9.54 9.37
N GLY A 428 -30.59 8.22 9.48
CA GLY A 428 -29.39 7.50 9.86
C GLY A 428 -29.43 6.05 9.37
N SER A 429 -28.64 5.73 8.34
CA SER A 429 -28.01 4.41 8.19
C SER A 429 -26.88 4.53 7.19
N ALA A 430 -25.80 5.15 7.65
CA ALA A 430 -24.46 4.82 7.21
C ALA A 430 -24.07 3.47 7.85
N GLY A 431 -23.52 2.59 7.02
CA GLY A 431 -22.95 1.29 7.37
C GLY A 431 -22.68 0.58 6.04
N SER A 432 -21.54 -0.05 5.78
CA SER A 432 -20.36 -0.30 6.58
C SER A 432 -19.38 -0.97 5.60
N ASP A 433 -18.36 -0.26 5.13
CA ASP A 433 -17.25 -0.87 4.38
C ASP A 433 -15.98 -0.64 5.21
N VAL A 434 -15.66 -1.63 6.01
CA VAL A 434 -14.41 -1.76 6.76
C VAL A 434 -13.66 -2.95 6.17
N ASP A 435 -12.41 -2.69 5.83
CA ASP A 435 -11.30 -3.60 5.49
C ASP A 435 -11.37 -4.40 4.19
N GLU A 436 -10.93 -3.76 3.09
CA GLU A 436 -10.23 -4.47 2.01
C GLU A 436 -8.96 -3.70 1.66
N ALA A 437 -7.90 -3.96 2.43
CA ALA A 437 -6.56 -3.51 2.14
C ALA A 437 -5.87 -4.49 1.18
N GLY A 438 -5.32 -3.95 0.08
CA GLY A 438 -4.11 -4.45 -0.55
C GLY A 438 -4.21 -5.72 -1.41
N SER A 439 -4.62 -5.56 -2.66
CA SER A 439 -4.06 -6.35 -3.76
C SER A 439 -4.00 -5.47 -5.01
N ALA A 440 -2.89 -4.75 -5.15
CA ALA A 440 -2.53 -4.10 -6.40
C ALA A 440 -2.08 -5.20 -7.37
N GLY A 441 -3.05 -5.76 -8.09
CA GLY A 441 -2.79 -6.55 -9.29
C GLY A 441 -2.22 -5.61 -10.36
N SER A 442 -1.01 -5.92 -10.81
CA SER A 442 -0.37 -5.29 -11.96
C SER A 442 -1.10 -5.67 -13.24
N ASP A 443 -2.03 -4.83 -13.68
CA ASP A 443 -2.51 -4.83 -15.06
C ASP A 443 -1.67 -3.81 -15.85
N VAL A 444 -0.66 -4.32 -16.54
CA VAL A 444 0.08 -3.63 -17.60
C VAL A 444 -0.59 -4.02 -18.91
N ASP A 445 -1.28 -3.09 -19.57
CA ASP A 445 -1.18 -2.84 -21.02
C ASP A 445 -2.32 -1.94 -21.54
N GLU A 446 -1.95 -0.73 -21.97
CA GLU A 446 -2.33 -0.16 -23.28
C GLU A 446 -1.64 1.20 -23.43
N ALA A 447 -0.46 1.23 -24.04
CA ALA A 447 0.12 2.46 -24.57
C ALA A 447 0.43 2.25 -26.05
N GLY A 448 -0.30 3.02 -26.86
CA GLY A 448 -0.30 2.95 -28.31
C GLY A 448 1.03 3.32 -28.97
N SER A 449 1.17 2.76 -30.16
CA SER A 449 2.10 3.12 -31.22
C SER A 449 2.30 4.63 -31.39
N ALA A 450 3.54 5.08 -31.20
CA ALA A 450 4.08 6.29 -31.83
C ALA A 450 5.56 6.03 -32.15
N GLY A 451 5.93 6.15 -33.42
CA GLY A 451 7.23 5.77 -33.96
C GLY A 451 8.33 6.84 -33.86
N SER A 452 9.57 6.36 -34.13
CA SER A 452 10.77 7.04 -34.68
C SER A 452 11.24 8.31 -33.93
N ASP A 453 12.49 8.48 -33.46
CA ASP A 453 13.80 8.19 -34.05
C ASP A 453 14.93 8.39 -33.01
N VAL A 454 15.96 7.51 -33.04
CA VAL A 454 17.42 7.78 -32.99
C VAL A 454 17.99 8.80 -31.96
N ASP A 455 18.77 8.33 -30.98
CA ASP A 455 20.25 8.43 -31.04
C ASP A 455 21.01 7.69 -29.91
N GLU A 456 22.21 7.25 -30.28
CA GLU A 456 23.23 6.48 -29.56
C GLU A 456 23.76 7.13 -28.27
N ALA A 457 23.93 6.33 -27.21
CA ALA A 457 25.05 6.48 -26.28
C ALA A 457 25.40 5.14 -25.61
N GLN A 458 26.56 4.61 -25.99
CA GLN A 458 27.21 3.44 -25.41
C GLN A 458 27.52 3.67 -23.93
N SER A 459 27.16 2.70 -23.08
CA SER A 459 27.88 2.41 -21.84
C SER A 459 27.94 0.89 -21.68
N ILE A 460 29.14 0.35 -21.84
CA ILE A 460 29.46 -1.06 -21.63
C ILE A 460 29.61 -1.25 -20.11
N GLY A 461 28.54 -1.69 -19.46
CA GLY A 461 28.59 -2.32 -18.14
C GLY A 461 28.33 -3.81 -18.33
N SER A 462 29.33 -4.65 -18.09
CA SER A 462 29.11 -6.09 -17.96
C SER A 462 28.49 -6.35 -16.59
N ASP A 463 27.16 -6.47 -16.53
CA ASP A 463 26.48 -6.96 -15.33
C ASP A 463 26.83 -8.43 -15.12
N VAL A 464 27.66 -8.69 -14.11
CA VAL A 464 27.92 -10.02 -13.58
C VAL A 464 26.83 -10.29 -12.56
N ASP A 465 25.76 -10.96 -12.98
CA ASP A 465 24.82 -11.58 -12.05
C ASP A 465 25.50 -12.84 -11.50
N GLU A 466 26.10 -12.75 -10.31
CA GLU A 466 26.68 -13.90 -9.62
C GLU A 466 25.55 -14.74 -9.00
N VAL A 467 24.96 -15.60 -9.82
CA VAL A 467 23.87 -16.49 -9.39
C VAL A 467 24.51 -17.76 -8.84
N SER A 468 24.62 -17.81 -7.52
CA SER A 468 24.96 -19.04 -6.80
C SER A 468 23.69 -19.89 -6.67
N VAL A 469 23.57 -20.94 -7.46
CA VAL A 469 22.62 -22.02 -7.17
C VAL A 469 23.31 -22.94 -6.17
N VAL A 470 22.87 -22.91 -4.91
CA VAL A 470 23.41 -23.72 -3.81
C VAL A 470 22.48 -24.89 -3.53
#